data_AF-A0A7Y5BCY1-F1
#
_entry.id   AF-A0A7Y5BCY1-F1
#
_cell.length_a   1.000
_cell.length_b   1.000
_cell.length_c   1.000
_cell.angle_alpha   90.00
_cell.angle_beta   90.00
_cell.angle_gamma   90.00
#
_symmetry.space_group_name_H-M   'P 1'
#
loop_
_entity.id
_entity.type
_entity.pdbx_description
1 polymer ?
#
loop_
_entity_poly.entity_id
_entity_poly.type
_entity_poly.pdbx_seq_one_letter_code
_entity_poly.pdbx_strand_id
1 'polypeptide(L)'
;MDSDNAQGVFGAILSRDPQVALDIAQIAFPEIGVGPLHATQYVIELVGPRTSRGETTRSLLSPSALGALGNPSVFVLGLADVSWAPLTPSDSRPSYDSIALCWDVVSSRGTLSSGSAAQLLERVRPIAERLERIPMPLPTPDMIDPKVAELLERRESLDVGVSIGLVGPEGGIPERDVWVQAARMGFDLSPEGEFVWRAPLAP
;
A
#
# COMPACT_ATOMS: atom_id res chain seq x y z
N MET A 1 28.39 52.01 3.64
CA MET A 1 28.68 51.47 4.97
C MET A 1 27.35 51.33 5.67
N ASP A 2 26.66 50.21 5.45
CA ASP A 2 25.46 49.85 6.20
C ASP A 2 25.78 48.57 6.97
N SER A 3 26.49 48.78 8.07
CA SER A 3 26.81 47.79 9.08
C SER A 3 25.97 48.14 10.29
N ASP A 4 24.74 47.60 10.37
CA ASP A 4 24.03 47.37 11.64
C ASP A 4 22.68 46.68 11.40
N ASN A 5 22.66 45.35 11.57
CA ASN A 5 21.67 44.64 12.40
C ASN A 5 21.89 43.12 12.32
N ALA A 6 23.08 42.67 12.72
CA ALA A 6 23.38 41.24 12.89
C ALA A 6 23.25 40.78 14.35
N GLN A 7 22.47 41.48 15.19
CA GLN A 7 22.40 41.26 16.65
C GLN A 7 21.05 40.71 17.16
N GLY A 8 20.28 39.96 16.36
CA GLY A 8 18.94 39.52 16.79
C GLY A 8 18.48 38.12 16.38
N VAL A 9 19.37 37.17 16.07
CA VAL A 9 18.95 35.92 15.39
C VAL A 9 18.96 34.67 16.28
N PHE A 10 19.53 34.72 17.50
CA PHE A 10 19.23 33.69 18.50
C PHE A 10 17.95 34.09 19.26
N GLY A 11 16.84 33.44 18.93
CA GLY A 11 15.53 33.65 19.56
C GLY A 11 14.39 34.03 18.60
N ALA A 12 14.69 34.34 17.34
CA ALA A 12 13.66 34.52 16.32
C ALA A 12 13.10 33.16 15.88
N ILE A 13 11.79 33.05 15.75
CA ILE A 13 11.14 31.84 15.23
C ILE A 13 11.51 31.72 13.76
N LEU A 14 12.28 30.68 13.41
CA LEU A 14 12.57 30.35 12.02
C LEU A 14 11.25 29.94 11.35
N SER A 15 11.02 30.46 10.14
CA SER A 15 9.80 30.19 9.37
C SER A 15 10.14 29.84 7.93
N ARG A 16 9.25 29.04 7.33
CA ARG A 16 9.31 28.60 5.94
C ARG A 16 9.21 29.81 5.00
N ASP A 17 10.10 29.88 4.00
CA ASP A 17 10.02 30.91 2.96
C ASP A 17 9.10 30.43 1.83
N PRO A 18 7.97 31.10 1.55
CA PRO A 18 7.04 30.67 0.52
C PRO A 18 7.62 30.71 -0.91
N GLN A 19 8.73 31.41 -1.15
CA GLN A 19 9.37 31.48 -2.48
C GLN A 19 10.37 30.36 -2.75
N VAL A 20 10.89 29.72 -1.70
CA VAL A 20 12.00 28.75 -1.81
C VAL A 20 11.61 27.37 -1.28
N ALA A 21 10.67 27.31 -0.34
CA ALA A 21 10.31 26.07 0.30
C ALA A 21 9.65 25.09 -0.66
N LEU A 22 10.03 23.82 -0.54
CA LEU A 22 9.55 22.74 -1.39
C LEU A 22 8.03 22.64 -1.34
N ASP A 23 7.37 22.83 -2.49
CA ASP A 23 5.93 22.63 -2.61
C ASP A 23 5.54 21.24 -2.10
N ILE A 24 4.40 21.19 -1.42
CA ILE A 24 3.85 19.91 -0.98
C ILE A 24 3.56 19.11 -2.24
N ALA A 25 4.29 18.02 -2.45
CA ALA A 25 3.88 17.03 -3.43
C ALA A 25 2.51 16.53 -2.97
N GLN A 26 1.45 17.01 -3.61
CA GLN A 26 0.16 16.37 -3.52
C GLN A 26 0.31 15.04 -4.24
N ILE A 27 0.71 14.02 -3.48
CA ILE A 27 0.64 12.65 -3.96
C ILE A 27 -0.85 12.35 -4.08
N ALA A 28 -1.37 12.49 -5.29
CA ALA A 28 -2.66 11.94 -5.62
C ALA A 28 -2.53 10.44 -5.41
N PHE A 29 -3.10 9.94 -4.31
CA PHE A 29 -3.25 8.51 -4.16
C PHE A 29 -4.11 8.03 -5.32
N PRO A 30 -3.66 7.04 -6.09
CA PRO A 30 -4.51 6.49 -7.15
C PRO A 30 -5.81 6.04 -6.51
N GLU A 31 -6.94 6.35 -7.16
CA GLU A 31 -8.22 5.78 -6.77
C GLU A 31 -8.09 4.26 -6.88
N ILE A 32 -7.97 3.59 -5.73
CA ILE A 32 -7.92 2.14 -5.68
C ILE A 32 -9.33 1.66 -6.03
N GLY A 33 -9.49 1.17 -7.26
CA GLY A 33 -10.74 0.57 -7.71
C GLY A 33 -11.19 -0.55 -6.77
N VAL A 34 -12.50 -0.78 -6.70
CA VAL A 34 -13.07 -1.87 -5.90
C VAL A 34 -12.87 -3.19 -6.65
N GLY A 35 -12.06 -4.10 -6.09
CA GLY A 35 -11.83 -5.43 -6.66
C GLY A 35 -10.48 -6.05 -6.31
N PRO A 36 -10.17 -7.23 -6.89
CA PRO A 36 -8.87 -7.87 -6.76
C PRO A 36 -7.74 -7.00 -7.31
N LEU A 37 -6.69 -6.78 -6.50
CA LEU A 37 -5.51 -6.03 -6.90
C LEU A 37 -4.39 -6.98 -7.29
N HIS A 38 -4.42 -7.56 -8.49
CA HIS A 38 -3.44 -8.54 -8.95
C HIS A 38 -1.97 -8.07 -8.89
N ALA A 39 -1.74 -6.75 -8.84
CA ALA A 39 -0.41 -6.18 -8.68
C ALA A 39 0.19 -6.41 -7.27
N THR A 40 -0.64 -6.58 -6.24
CA THR A 40 -0.22 -6.67 -4.83
C THR A 40 -0.84 -7.85 -4.08
N GLN A 41 -1.80 -8.54 -4.69
CA GLN A 41 -2.54 -9.65 -4.11
C GLN A 41 -2.32 -10.95 -4.90
N TYR A 42 -2.23 -12.04 -4.17
CA TYR A 42 -2.43 -13.38 -4.71
C TYR A 42 -3.93 -13.60 -4.82
N VAL A 43 -4.42 -13.82 -6.04
CA VAL A 43 -5.84 -13.98 -6.34
C VAL A 43 -6.07 -15.41 -6.81
N ILE A 44 -7.07 -16.08 -6.25
CA ILE A 44 -7.58 -17.32 -6.81
C ILE A 44 -9.01 -17.05 -7.27
N GLU A 45 -9.19 -17.02 -8.58
CA GLU A 45 -10.50 -16.90 -9.20
C GLU A 45 -11.16 -18.27 -9.28
N LEU A 46 -12.42 -18.35 -8.87
CA LEU A 46 -13.23 -19.56 -9.03
C LEU A 46 -14.00 -19.40 -10.33
N VAL A 47 -13.60 -20.13 -11.37
CA VAL A 47 -14.19 -20.05 -12.71
C VAL A 47 -15.04 -21.28 -13.00
N GLY A 48 -16.11 -21.12 -13.76
CA GLY A 48 -16.97 -22.23 -14.15
C GLY A 48 -17.98 -21.83 -15.21
N PRO A 49 -18.58 -22.79 -15.92
CA PRO A 49 -19.51 -22.52 -17.02
C PRO A 49 -20.89 -22.03 -16.56
N ARG A 50 -21.16 -22.04 -15.25
CA ARG A 50 -22.44 -21.66 -14.65
C ARG A 50 -22.24 -20.67 -13.52
N THR A 51 -23.22 -19.79 -13.33
CA THR A 51 -23.27 -18.91 -12.17
C THR A 51 -23.41 -19.72 -10.88
N SER A 52 -22.68 -19.35 -9.83
CA SER A 52 -22.87 -19.95 -8.51
C SER A 52 -24.10 -19.38 -7.81
N ARG A 53 -24.79 -20.22 -7.05
CA ARG A 53 -25.95 -19.81 -6.25
C ARG A 53 -25.52 -18.90 -5.11
N GLY A 54 -26.25 -17.81 -4.91
CA GLY A 54 -25.89 -16.76 -3.98
C GLY A 54 -25.76 -17.25 -2.53
N GLU A 55 -26.66 -18.13 -2.09
CA GLU A 55 -26.61 -18.73 -0.75
C GLU A 55 -25.35 -19.58 -0.53
N THR A 56 -24.99 -20.41 -1.52
CA THR A 56 -23.80 -21.25 -1.45
C THR A 56 -22.53 -20.41 -1.47
N THR A 57 -22.47 -19.36 -2.30
CA THR A 57 -21.33 -18.44 -2.34
C THR A 57 -21.18 -17.66 -1.03
N ARG A 58 -22.28 -17.21 -0.40
CA ARG A 58 -22.21 -16.54 0.91
C ARG A 58 -21.70 -17.43 2.03
N SER A 59 -21.77 -18.76 1.90
CA SER A 59 -21.17 -19.68 2.89
C SER A 59 -19.65 -19.52 3.01
N LEU A 60 -18.99 -18.92 2.01
CA LEU A 60 -17.57 -18.54 2.06
C LEU A 60 -17.27 -17.53 3.16
N LEU A 61 -18.25 -16.72 3.57
CA LEU A 61 -18.11 -15.74 4.65
C LEU A 61 -18.25 -16.38 6.05
N SER A 62 -18.52 -17.68 6.14
CA SER A 62 -18.59 -18.35 7.44
C SER A 62 -17.22 -18.29 8.15
N PRO A 63 -17.18 -18.11 9.48
CA PRO A 63 -15.91 -18.03 10.22
C PRO A 63 -15.02 -19.26 10.02
N SER A 64 -15.61 -20.45 9.86
CA SER A 64 -14.87 -21.68 9.59
C SER A 64 -14.23 -21.68 8.20
N ALA A 65 -14.95 -21.23 7.16
CA ALA A 65 -14.41 -21.14 5.81
C ALA A 65 -13.31 -20.07 5.70
N LEU A 66 -13.55 -18.87 6.24
CA LEU A 66 -12.55 -17.81 6.25
C LEU A 66 -11.32 -18.21 7.07
N GLY A 67 -11.51 -18.80 8.25
CA GLY A 67 -10.42 -19.26 9.11
C GLY A 67 -9.54 -20.32 8.45
N ALA A 68 -10.14 -21.31 7.77
CA ALA A 68 -9.40 -22.36 7.06
C ALA A 68 -8.50 -21.83 5.93
N LEU A 69 -8.92 -20.71 5.34
CA LEU A 69 -8.25 -20.03 4.24
C LEU A 69 -7.34 -18.87 4.70
N GLY A 70 -7.19 -18.62 5.99
CA GLY A 70 -6.36 -17.51 6.49
C GLY A 70 -6.99 -16.12 6.31
N ASN A 71 -8.32 -16.04 6.23
CA ASN A 71 -9.13 -14.83 6.09
C ASN A 71 -8.85 -14.02 4.80
N PRO A 72 -9.12 -14.60 3.62
CA PRO A 72 -9.05 -13.84 2.37
C PRO A 72 -10.10 -12.73 2.31
N SER A 73 -9.81 -11.69 1.53
CA SER A 73 -10.87 -10.83 0.99
C SER A 73 -11.62 -11.58 -0.11
N VAL A 74 -12.95 -11.53 -0.09
CA VAL A 74 -13.80 -12.22 -1.06
C VAL A 74 -14.49 -11.20 -1.94
N PHE A 75 -14.25 -11.26 -3.25
CA PHE A 75 -14.91 -10.43 -4.24
C PHE A 75 -15.81 -11.27 -5.14
N VAL A 76 -16.88 -10.65 -5.63
CA VAL A 76 -17.86 -11.28 -6.52
C VAL A 76 -18.23 -10.34 -7.65
N LEU A 77 -18.58 -10.95 -8.79
CA LEU A 77 -19.20 -10.31 -9.93
C LEU A 77 -20.54 -11.00 -10.16
N GLY A 78 -21.64 -10.25 -10.14
CA GLY A 78 -22.94 -10.71 -10.60
C GLY A 78 -23.05 -10.67 -12.12
N LEU A 79 -24.11 -11.27 -12.66
CA LEU A 79 -24.33 -11.37 -14.12
C LEU A 79 -24.41 -10.01 -14.85
N ALA A 80 -24.90 -8.98 -14.17
CA ALA A 80 -25.09 -7.64 -14.74
C ALA A 80 -24.05 -6.63 -14.23
N ASP A 81 -23.11 -7.08 -13.40
CA ASP A 81 -22.15 -6.18 -12.78
C ASP A 81 -21.01 -5.90 -13.75
N VAL A 82 -20.64 -4.63 -13.85
CA VAL A 82 -19.52 -4.15 -14.67
C VAL A 82 -18.20 -4.10 -13.90
N SER A 83 -18.25 -4.29 -12.58
CA SER A 83 -17.11 -4.20 -11.69
C SER A 83 -17.24 -5.17 -10.52
N TRP A 84 -16.10 -5.63 -10.01
CA TRP A 84 -16.04 -6.43 -8.79
C TRP A 84 -16.63 -5.68 -7.59
N ALA A 85 -17.26 -6.43 -6.69
CA ALA A 85 -17.74 -5.92 -5.42
C ALA A 85 -17.33 -6.86 -4.28
N PRO A 86 -17.05 -6.35 -3.07
CA PRO A 86 -16.81 -7.22 -1.93
C PRO A 86 -18.07 -8.03 -1.62
N LEU A 87 -17.89 -9.32 -1.34
CA LEU A 87 -18.98 -10.15 -0.85
C LEU A 87 -19.23 -9.82 0.62
N THR A 88 -20.44 -9.34 0.92
CA THR A 88 -20.83 -9.01 2.30
C THR A 88 -21.95 -9.94 2.78
N PRO A 89 -22.16 -10.09 4.10
CA PRO A 89 -23.28 -10.87 4.62
C PRO A 89 -24.66 -10.31 4.22
N SER A 90 -24.74 -9.01 3.91
CA SER A 90 -25.95 -8.32 3.47
C SER A 90 -26.24 -8.47 1.98
N ASP A 91 -25.34 -9.08 1.20
CA ASP A 91 -25.51 -9.24 -0.23
C ASP A 91 -26.70 -10.17 -0.55
N SER A 92 -27.70 -9.64 -1.25
CA SER A 92 -28.95 -10.34 -1.56
C SER A 92 -28.98 -10.95 -2.97
N ARG A 93 -27.89 -10.83 -3.75
CA ARG A 93 -27.85 -11.34 -5.13
C ARG A 93 -28.16 -12.85 -5.17
N PRO A 94 -29.00 -13.29 -6.13
CA PRO A 94 -29.40 -14.70 -6.22
C PRO A 94 -28.30 -15.59 -6.83
N SER A 95 -27.40 -15.01 -7.60
CA SER A 95 -26.33 -15.73 -8.29
C SER A 95 -25.14 -14.83 -8.61
N TYR A 96 -23.96 -15.43 -8.69
CA TYR A 96 -22.71 -14.76 -9.06
C TYR A 96 -22.09 -15.42 -10.28
N ASP A 97 -21.60 -14.61 -11.20
CA ASP A 97 -20.88 -15.04 -12.39
C ASP A 97 -19.42 -15.38 -12.07
N SER A 98 -18.74 -14.54 -11.29
CA SER A 98 -17.35 -14.73 -10.89
C SER A 98 -17.15 -14.53 -9.39
N ILE A 99 -16.17 -15.23 -8.81
CA ILE A 99 -15.80 -15.18 -7.39
C ILE A 99 -14.29 -15.16 -7.32
N ALA A 100 -13.70 -14.26 -6.53
CA ALA A 100 -12.27 -14.16 -6.31
C ALA A 100 -11.94 -14.18 -4.82
N LEU A 101 -10.97 -15.02 -4.45
CA LEU A 101 -10.37 -15.06 -3.12
C LEU A 101 -9.02 -14.37 -3.18
N CYS A 102 -8.79 -13.36 -2.35
CA CYS A 102 -7.63 -12.49 -2.45
C CYS A 102 -6.86 -12.43 -1.12
N TRP A 103 -5.54 -12.56 -1.21
CA TRP A 103 -4.61 -12.41 -0.09
C TRP A 103 -3.54 -11.39 -0.46
N ASP A 104 -3.22 -10.47 0.44
CA ASP A 104 -2.10 -9.56 0.24
C ASP A 104 -0.79 -10.36 0.20
N VAL A 105 0.01 -10.15 -0.84
CA VAL A 105 1.32 -10.81 -1.00
C VAL A 105 2.30 -10.31 0.05
N VAL A 106 2.20 -9.03 0.40
CA VAL A 106 2.94 -8.38 1.48
C VAL A 106 1.93 -7.69 2.40
N SER A 107 1.93 -8.07 3.68
CA SER A 107 1.01 -7.53 4.69
C SER A 107 1.75 -7.14 5.96
N SER A 108 1.07 -6.47 6.88
CA SER A 108 1.61 -6.19 8.23
C SER A 108 1.91 -7.43 9.06
N ARG A 109 1.39 -8.60 8.68
CA ARG A 109 1.62 -9.89 9.35
C ARG A 109 2.78 -10.68 8.75
N GLY A 110 3.36 -10.20 7.64
CA GLY A 110 4.43 -10.87 6.90
C GLY A 110 4.11 -11.03 5.43
N THR A 111 4.96 -11.78 4.74
CA THR A 111 4.89 -12.05 3.30
C THR A 111 4.32 -13.45 3.03
N LEU A 112 3.57 -13.57 1.93
CA LEU A 112 3.17 -14.86 1.40
C LEU A 112 4.37 -15.52 0.73
N SER A 113 4.51 -16.84 0.87
CA SER A 113 5.53 -17.61 0.13
C SER A 113 4.89 -18.45 -0.97
N SER A 114 5.68 -18.88 -1.95
CA SER A 114 5.22 -19.81 -3.00
C SER A 114 4.63 -21.11 -2.40
N GLY A 115 5.25 -21.63 -1.33
CA GLY A 115 4.77 -22.82 -0.63
C GLY A 115 3.43 -22.60 0.06
N SER A 116 3.24 -21.45 0.72
CA SER A 116 1.95 -21.07 1.32
C SER A 116 0.87 -20.87 0.25
N ALA A 117 1.20 -20.24 -0.88
CA ALA A 117 0.29 -20.03 -2.00
C ALA A 117 -0.17 -21.35 -2.62
N ALA A 118 0.72 -22.32 -2.77
CA ALA A 118 0.39 -23.67 -3.23
C ALA A 118 -0.54 -24.38 -2.24
N GLN A 119 -0.28 -24.29 -0.94
CA GLN A 119 -1.17 -24.85 0.09
C GLN A 119 -2.55 -24.18 0.09
N LEU A 120 -2.62 -22.86 -0.09
CA LEU A 120 -3.90 -22.16 -0.22
C LEU A 120 -4.68 -22.67 -1.43
N LEU A 121 -4.02 -22.83 -2.58
CA LEU A 121 -4.66 -23.38 -3.77
C LEU A 121 -5.26 -24.77 -3.52
N GLU A 122 -4.51 -25.67 -2.88
CA GLU A 122 -5.01 -26.99 -2.51
C GLU A 122 -6.20 -26.93 -1.54
N ARG A 123 -6.19 -26.02 -0.57
CA ARG A 123 -7.32 -25.82 0.36
C ARG A 123 -8.54 -25.23 -0.32
N VAL A 124 -8.36 -24.43 -1.38
CA VAL A 124 -9.46 -23.84 -2.15
C VAL A 124 -10.13 -24.85 -3.06
N ARG A 125 -9.42 -25.86 -3.60
CA ARG A 125 -10.01 -26.88 -4.50
C ARG A 125 -11.33 -27.50 -4.00
N PRO A 126 -11.43 -28.07 -2.78
CA PRO A 126 -12.69 -28.65 -2.31
C PRO A 126 -13.81 -27.62 -2.14
N ILE A 127 -13.46 -26.35 -1.89
CA ILE A 127 -14.43 -25.26 -1.81
C ILE A 127 -14.97 -24.92 -3.21
N ALA A 128 -14.07 -24.82 -4.19
CA ALA A 128 -14.42 -24.57 -5.58
C ALA A 128 -15.30 -25.70 -6.16
N GLU A 129 -14.97 -26.96 -5.86
CA GLU A 129 -15.77 -28.12 -6.27
C GLU A 129 -17.22 -28.07 -5.75
N ARG A 130 -17.42 -27.69 -4.47
CA ARG A 130 -18.77 -27.49 -3.91
C ARG A 130 -19.54 -26.36 -4.59
N LEU A 131 -18.83 -25.39 -5.15
CA LEU A 131 -19.39 -24.30 -5.94
C LEU A 131 -19.52 -24.64 -7.43
N GLU A 132 -19.15 -25.87 -7.81
CA GLU A 132 -19.08 -26.37 -9.20
C GLU A 132 -18.14 -25.55 -10.09
N ARG A 133 -16.99 -25.16 -9.51
CA ARG A 133 -15.98 -24.29 -10.13
C ARG A 133 -14.58 -24.88 -10.04
N ILE A 134 -13.70 -24.31 -10.84
CA ILE A 134 -12.27 -24.62 -10.90
C ILE A 134 -11.51 -23.41 -10.33
N PRO A 135 -10.56 -23.61 -9.41
CA PRO A 135 -9.71 -22.53 -8.92
C PRO A 135 -8.59 -22.23 -9.90
N MET A 136 -8.45 -20.95 -10.26
CA MET A 136 -7.44 -20.41 -11.18
C MET A 136 -6.59 -19.39 -10.42
N PRO A 137 -5.35 -19.74 -10.05
CA PRO A 137 -4.45 -18.82 -9.35
C PRO A 137 -3.87 -17.78 -10.31
N LEU A 138 -3.82 -16.53 -9.86
CA LEU A 138 -3.27 -15.37 -10.55
C LEU A 138 -2.55 -14.47 -9.52
N PRO A 139 -1.21 -14.43 -9.51
CA PRO A 139 -0.27 -15.23 -10.29
C PRO A 139 -0.27 -16.73 -9.88
N THR A 140 0.44 -17.62 -10.60
CA THR A 140 0.65 -19.00 -10.14
C THR A 140 1.52 -19.05 -8.87
N PRO A 141 1.42 -20.10 -8.03
CA PRO A 141 2.13 -20.14 -6.75
C PRO A 141 3.64 -19.93 -6.84
N ASP A 142 4.30 -20.48 -7.86
CA ASP A 142 5.75 -20.37 -8.10
C ASP A 142 6.23 -18.94 -8.41
N MET A 143 5.31 -18.05 -8.81
CA MET A 143 5.61 -16.65 -9.10
C MET A 143 5.46 -15.73 -7.87
N ILE A 144 5.07 -16.25 -6.71
CA ILE A 144 4.82 -15.44 -5.51
C ILE A 144 6.11 -14.90 -4.90
N ASP A 145 7.14 -15.72 -4.70
CA ASP A 145 8.39 -15.22 -4.10
C ASP A 145 9.06 -14.12 -4.97
N PRO A 146 9.15 -14.26 -6.31
CA PRO A 146 9.58 -13.17 -7.18
C PRO A 146 8.72 -11.90 -7.02
N LYS A 147 7.40 -12.06 -6.88
CA LYS A 147 6.47 -10.95 -6.72
C LYS A 147 6.67 -10.21 -5.39
N VAL A 148 6.90 -10.95 -4.31
CA VAL A 148 7.24 -10.38 -3.00
C VAL A 148 8.52 -9.56 -3.11
N ALA A 149 9.57 -10.12 -3.71
CA ALA A 149 10.85 -9.44 -3.86
C ALA A 149 10.70 -8.13 -4.64
N GLU A 150 9.98 -8.15 -5.78
CA GLU A 150 9.67 -6.96 -6.58
C GLU A 150 8.95 -5.89 -5.77
N LEU A 151 7.94 -6.27 -4.97
CA LEU A 151 7.17 -5.31 -4.16
C LEU A 151 7.99 -4.71 -3.01
N LEU A 152 8.87 -5.50 -2.39
CA LEU A 152 9.77 -5.02 -1.34
C LEU A 152 10.84 -4.07 -1.90
N GLU A 153 11.44 -4.41 -3.04
CA GLU A 153 12.38 -3.53 -3.74
C GLU A 153 11.70 -2.21 -4.15
N ARG A 154 10.47 -2.27 -4.68
CA ARG A 154 9.70 -1.06 -4.98
C ARG A 154 9.41 -0.23 -3.75
N ARG A 155 9.04 -0.84 -2.63
CA ARG A 155 8.85 -0.13 -1.36
C ARG A 155 10.14 0.58 -0.95
N GLU A 156 11.28 -0.10 -0.98
CA GLU A 156 12.58 0.50 -0.68
C GLU A 156 12.94 1.63 -1.65
N SER A 157 12.57 1.50 -2.93
CA SER A 157 12.76 2.56 -3.93
C SER A 157 11.85 3.78 -3.73
N LEU A 158 10.70 3.61 -3.09
CA LEU A 158 9.80 4.70 -2.69
C LEU A 158 10.27 5.37 -1.40
N ASP A 159 10.96 4.64 -0.53
CA ASP A 159 11.63 5.13 0.67
C ASP A 159 12.96 5.86 0.37
N VAL A 160 13.24 6.21 -0.89
CA VAL A 160 14.43 6.99 -1.27
C VAL A 160 14.31 8.40 -0.70
N GLY A 161 14.88 8.57 0.49
CA GLY A 161 15.22 9.88 1.03
C GLY A 161 16.29 10.56 0.18
N VAL A 162 16.22 11.88 0.07
CA VAL A 162 17.26 12.68 -0.57
C VAL A 162 18.28 13.07 0.50
N SER A 163 19.49 12.51 0.43
CA SER A 163 20.62 12.92 1.26
C SER A 163 21.38 14.07 0.60
N ILE A 164 21.40 15.24 1.23
CA ILE A 164 22.15 16.41 0.75
C ILE A 164 23.45 16.52 1.53
N GLY A 165 24.58 16.25 0.86
CA GLY A 165 25.90 16.52 1.41
C GLY A 165 26.30 17.99 1.20
N LEU A 166 26.56 18.72 2.28
CA LEU A 166 27.04 20.09 2.20
C LEU A 166 28.58 20.10 2.25
N VAL A 167 29.22 20.54 1.16
CA VAL A 167 30.67 20.71 1.10
C VAL A 167 31.00 22.19 1.19
N GLY A 168 31.69 22.58 2.26
CA GLY A 168 32.14 23.95 2.48
C GLY A 168 33.51 24.25 1.87
N PRO A 169 33.86 25.54 1.70
CA PRO A 169 35.24 25.96 1.43
C PRO A 169 36.18 25.58 2.59
N GLU A 170 37.50 25.63 2.37
CA GLU A 170 38.50 25.42 3.44
C GLU A 170 38.18 26.33 4.63
N GLY A 171 37.72 25.74 5.74
CA GLY A 171 37.18 26.44 6.91
C GLY A 171 35.79 25.96 7.38
N GLY A 172 35.08 25.17 6.56
CA GLY A 172 33.77 24.61 6.90
C GLY A 172 32.61 25.57 6.63
N ILE A 173 31.38 25.09 6.89
CA ILE A 173 30.15 25.88 6.74
C ILE A 173 29.69 26.27 8.15
N PRO A 174 29.40 27.55 8.43
CA PRO A 174 28.82 27.96 9.70
C PRO A 174 27.48 27.24 9.94
N GLU A 175 27.38 26.52 11.05
CA GLU A 175 26.18 25.74 11.42
C GLU A 175 24.91 26.59 11.40
N ARG A 176 24.99 27.82 11.91
CA ARG A 176 23.88 28.78 11.89
C ARG A 176 23.28 28.99 10.50
N ASP A 177 24.12 29.09 9.47
CA ASP A 177 23.65 29.34 8.12
C ASP A 177 22.93 28.11 7.56
N VAL A 178 23.39 26.91 7.92
CA VAL A 178 22.71 25.65 7.60
C VAL A 178 21.31 25.63 8.20
N TRP A 179 21.17 26.01 9.48
CA TRP A 179 19.87 26.03 10.17
C TRP A 179 18.88 27.00 9.52
N VAL A 180 19.35 28.20 9.17
CA VAL A 180 18.52 29.22 8.52
C VAL A 180 18.06 28.74 7.15
N GLN A 181 18.94 28.13 6.36
CA GLN A 181 18.58 27.64 5.03
C GLN A 181 17.65 26.42 5.10
N ALA A 182 17.90 25.48 6.03
CA ALA A 182 17.05 24.31 6.23
C ALA A 182 15.61 24.73 6.60
N ALA A 183 15.46 25.67 7.53
CA ALA A 183 14.14 26.18 7.90
C ALA A 183 13.45 26.93 6.75
N ARG A 184 14.20 27.72 5.97
CA ARG A 184 13.66 28.39 4.76
C ARG A 184 13.15 27.39 3.73
N MET A 185 13.84 26.27 3.57
CA MET A 185 13.44 25.17 2.68
C MET A 185 12.25 24.37 3.23
N GLY A 186 11.87 24.57 4.50
CA GLY A 186 10.75 23.89 5.15
C GLY A 186 11.11 22.61 5.89
N PHE A 187 12.37 22.47 6.35
CA PHE A 187 12.81 21.36 7.19
C PHE A 187 12.67 21.74 8.68
N ASP A 188 12.24 20.77 9.49
CA ASP A 188 12.19 20.87 10.95
C ASP A 188 13.40 20.19 11.57
N LEU A 189 13.90 20.70 12.70
CA LEU A 189 14.94 20.03 13.49
C LEU A 189 14.30 18.96 14.39
N SER A 190 14.67 17.70 14.20
CA SER A 190 14.22 16.60 15.04
C SER A 190 14.91 16.60 16.41
N PRO A 191 14.33 15.97 17.44
CA PRO A 191 14.98 15.78 18.74
C PRO A 191 16.34 15.07 18.66
N GLU A 192 16.55 14.28 17.60
CA GLU A 192 17.78 13.53 17.32
C GLU A 192 18.86 14.40 16.67
N GLY A 193 18.57 15.66 16.36
CA GLY A 193 19.52 16.61 15.77
C GLY A 193 19.57 16.59 14.23
N GLU A 194 18.54 16.04 13.58
CA GLU A 194 18.46 15.91 12.12
C GLU A 194 17.49 16.94 11.52
N PHE A 195 17.82 17.50 10.36
CA PHE A 195 16.86 18.29 9.59
C PHE A 195 15.96 17.37 8.78
N VAL A 196 14.68 17.33 9.13
CA VAL A 196 13.68 16.45 8.52
C VAL A 196 12.63 17.28 7.82
N TRP A 197 12.42 17.02 6.53
CA TRP A 197 11.26 17.54 5.83
C TRP A 197 10.05 16.70 6.20
N ARG A 198 9.04 17.32 6.83
CA ARG A 198 7.80 16.64 7.21
C ARG A 198 6.66 17.23 6.38
N ALA A 199 5.81 16.37 5.83
CA ALA A 199 4.54 16.84 5.30
C ALA A 199 3.75 17.50 6.46
N PRO A 200 3.25 18.74 6.29
CA PRO A 200 2.39 19.35 7.30
C PRO A 200 1.17 18.46 7.51
N LEU A 201 0.76 18.26 8.78
CA LEU A 201 -0.53 17.65 9.08
C LEU A 201 -1.61 18.51 8.42
N ALA A 202 -2.44 17.92 7.57
CA ALA A 202 -3.57 18.61 6.99
C ALA A 202 -4.45 19.20 8.13
N PRO A 203 -4.93 20.44 7.99
CA PRO A 203 -5.83 21.06 8.96
C PRO A 203 -7.17 20.31 9.11
#